data_AF-K2A652-F1
#
_entry.id   AF-K2A652-F1
#
_cell.length_a   1.000
_cell.length_b   1.000
_cell.length_c   1.000
_cell.angle_alpha   90.00
_cell.angle_beta   90.00
_cell.angle_gamma   90.00
#
_symmetry.space_group_name_H-M   'P 1'
#
loop_
_entity.id
_entity.type
_entity.pdbx_description
1 polymer ?
#
loop_
_entity_poly.entity_id
_entity_poly.type
_entity_poly.pdbx_seq_one_letter_code
_entity_poly.pdbx_strand_id
1 'polypeptide(L)'
;MENINPLDNALQQLKNAANILGMKEEQYITLEQPDRIVEVSLPVMMDSGKIKIFQGYRIQHNNSRGLYKGGLRYHPQVNLDEVKALAFWMTFKCAVANIPFGGAKGGITVNPKELSTSELERLTRVFAANISEVVGDEKDVPAPDVYTNPQVMAWFMDEYSKIHGHYSPGVVTGKPLVIGGSLGRDIATARGGAYILNELLNKTNRKANEVTVAIQGFGNV
;
A
#
# COMPACT_ATOMS: atom_id res chain seq x y z
N MET A 1 -23.35 6.07 12.17
CA MET A 1 -22.76 6.05 10.82
C MET A 1 -22.57 4.59 10.47
N GLU A 2 -23.28 4.09 9.46
CA GLU A 2 -23.05 2.73 8.96
C GLU A 2 -21.58 2.62 8.56
N ASN A 3 -20.94 1.54 9.01
CA ASN A 3 -19.55 1.25 8.68
C ASN A 3 -19.53 0.78 7.22
N ILE A 4 -19.51 1.73 6.28
CA ILE A 4 -19.49 1.42 4.84
C ILE A 4 -18.22 0.60 4.58
N ASN A 5 -18.39 -0.61 4.04
CA ASN A 5 -17.28 -1.44 3.63
C ASN A 5 -16.44 -0.65 2.60
N PRO A 6 -15.11 -0.49 2.82
CA PRO A 6 -14.25 0.23 1.90
C PRO A 6 -14.36 -0.27 0.45
N LEU A 7 -14.60 -1.56 0.25
CA LEU A 7 -14.73 -2.17 -1.07
C LEU A 7 -16.00 -1.69 -1.77
N ASP A 8 -17.15 -1.67 -1.08
CA ASP A 8 -18.42 -1.18 -1.66
C ASP A 8 -18.29 0.28 -2.10
N ASN A 9 -17.60 1.12 -1.32
CA ASN A 9 -17.32 2.49 -1.70
C ASN A 9 -16.44 2.58 -2.96
N ALA A 10 -15.38 1.77 -3.06
CA ALA A 10 -14.53 1.71 -4.24
C ALA A 10 -15.32 1.29 -5.51
N LEU A 11 -16.16 0.27 -5.40
CA LEU A 11 -17.01 -0.19 -6.51
C LEU A 11 -18.07 0.85 -6.90
N GLN A 12 -18.65 1.57 -5.94
CA GLN A 12 -19.57 2.66 -6.23
C GLN A 12 -18.86 3.80 -6.98
N GLN A 13 -17.62 4.13 -6.61
CA GLN A 13 -16.81 5.12 -7.32
C GLN A 13 -16.50 4.69 -8.76
N LEU A 14 -16.21 3.41 -8.98
CA LEU A 14 -16.02 2.87 -10.33
C LEU A 14 -17.27 3.04 -11.19
N LYS A 15 -18.44 2.63 -10.67
CA LYS A 15 -19.72 2.74 -11.38
C LYS A 15 -20.05 4.20 -11.70
N ASN A 16 -19.81 5.12 -10.76
CA ASN A 16 -20.02 6.54 -10.98
C ASN A 16 -19.11 7.08 -12.09
N ALA A 17 -17.83 6.70 -12.11
CA ALA A 17 -16.89 7.11 -13.15
C ALA A 17 -17.27 6.52 -14.53
N ALA A 18 -17.65 5.24 -14.57
CA ALA A 18 -18.12 4.57 -15.78
C ALA A 18 -19.36 5.26 -16.37
N ASN A 19 -20.33 5.62 -15.52
CA ASN A 19 -21.53 6.34 -15.93
C ASN A 19 -21.21 7.71 -16.53
N ILE A 20 -20.28 8.48 -15.93
CA ILE A 20 -19.83 9.78 -16.47
C ILE A 20 -19.20 9.61 -17.86
N LEU A 21 -18.45 8.52 -18.07
CA LEU A 21 -17.79 8.22 -19.34
C LEU A 21 -18.70 7.55 -20.37
N GLY A 22 -19.97 7.24 -20.03
CA GLY A 22 -20.88 6.49 -20.89
C GLY A 22 -20.39 5.08 -21.19
N MET A 23 -19.61 4.49 -20.29
CA MET A 23 -19.09 3.13 -20.44
C MET A 23 -20.19 2.10 -20.19
N LYS A 24 -20.20 1.05 -21.01
CA LYS A 24 -20.98 -0.16 -20.77
C LYS A 24 -20.29 -1.04 -19.72
N GLU A 25 -21.07 -1.86 -19.04
CA GLU A 25 -20.56 -2.75 -17.98
C GLU A 25 -19.41 -3.63 -18.46
N GLU A 26 -19.49 -4.21 -19.67
CA GLU A 26 -18.42 -5.02 -20.24
C GLU A 26 -17.06 -4.31 -20.36
N GLN A 27 -17.03 -2.97 -20.33
CA GLN A 27 -15.82 -2.17 -20.46
C GLN A 27 -15.09 -1.92 -19.14
N TYR A 28 -15.77 -2.07 -18.00
CA TYR A 28 -15.17 -1.81 -16.68
C TYR A 28 -15.33 -2.95 -15.68
N ILE A 29 -16.13 -3.98 -15.97
CA ILE A 29 -16.42 -5.08 -15.03
C ILE A 29 -15.14 -5.79 -14.54
N THR A 30 -14.09 -5.85 -15.35
CA THR A 30 -12.80 -6.41 -14.94
C THR A 30 -12.09 -5.59 -13.86
N LEU A 31 -12.43 -4.31 -13.70
CA LEU A 31 -11.91 -3.43 -12.65
C LEU A 31 -12.70 -3.57 -11.33
N GLU A 32 -13.77 -4.36 -11.29
CA GLU A 32 -14.47 -4.68 -10.03
C GLU A 32 -13.75 -5.78 -9.24
N GLN A 33 -12.88 -6.56 -9.90
CA GLN A 33 -12.15 -7.67 -9.28
C GLN A 33 -10.64 -7.48 -9.41
N PRO A 34 -9.86 -7.82 -8.39
CA PRO A 34 -8.42 -7.85 -8.52
C PRO A 34 -7.94 -9.02 -9.38
N ASP A 35 -6.90 -8.82 -10.19
CA ASP A 35 -6.22 -9.85 -10.97
C ASP A 35 -5.75 -11.05 -10.10
N ARG A 36 -5.31 -10.78 -8.87
CA ARG A 36 -4.85 -11.82 -7.93
C ARG A 36 -5.06 -11.44 -6.46
N ILE A 37 -5.45 -12.45 -5.69
CA ILE A 37 -5.55 -12.41 -4.23
C ILE A 37 -4.60 -13.46 -3.67
N VAL A 38 -3.70 -13.05 -2.79
CA VAL A 38 -2.81 -13.96 -2.04
C VAL A 38 -3.07 -13.78 -0.55
N GLU A 39 -3.52 -14.85 0.09
CA GLU A 39 -3.76 -14.94 1.53
C GLU A 39 -2.80 -15.95 2.14
N VAL A 40 -2.10 -15.57 3.21
CA VAL A 40 -1.02 -16.37 3.79
C VAL A 40 -1.12 -16.43 5.30
N SER A 41 -0.90 -17.61 5.86
CA SER A 41 -0.75 -17.83 7.30
C SER A 41 0.71 -17.70 7.69
N LEU A 42 1.00 -16.85 8.68
CA LEU A 42 2.36 -16.45 9.06
C LEU A 42 2.68 -16.95 10.48
N PRO A 43 3.18 -18.18 10.65
CA PRO A 43 3.63 -18.67 11.95
C PRO A 43 4.92 -17.96 12.35
N VAL A 44 4.92 -17.32 13.53
CA VAL A 44 6.07 -16.59 14.07
C VAL A 44 6.34 -17.07 15.50
N MET A 45 7.61 -17.39 15.78
CA MET A 45 8.09 -17.63 17.14
C MET A 45 8.16 -16.29 17.88
N MET A 46 7.38 -16.15 18.94
CA MET A 46 7.36 -14.98 19.82
C MET A 46 8.53 -15.03 20.80
N ASP A 47 8.90 -13.90 21.40
CA ASP A 47 9.98 -13.82 22.40
C ASP A 47 9.67 -14.66 23.65
N SER A 48 8.38 -14.90 23.91
CA SER A 48 7.91 -15.83 24.95
C SER A 48 8.18 -17.31 24.66
N GLY A 49 8.67 -17.66 23.46
CA GLY A 49 8.85 -19.04 23.00
C GLY A 49 7.57 -19.71 22.48
N LYS A 50 6.43 -19.03 22.49
CA LYS A 50 5.17 -19.50 21.88
C LYS A 50 5.13 -19.15 20.40
N ILE A 51 4.47 -19.98 19.58
CA ILE A 51 4.17 -19.65 18.19
C ILE A 51 2.84 -18.88 18.14
N LYS A 52 2.83 -17.76 17.44
CA LYS A 52 1.60 -17.02 17.06
C LYS A 52 1.46 -17.03 15.55
N ILE A 53 0.26 -17.26 15.05
CA ILE A 53 -0.04 -17.21 13.62
C ILE A 53 -0.72 -15.88 13.32
N PHE A 54 -0.18 -15.15 12.35
CA PHE A 54 -0.78 -13.91 11.82
C PHE A 54 -1.35 -14.15 10.42
N GLN A 55 -2.36 -13.38 10.06
CA GLN A 55 -2.93 -13.41 8.71
C GLN A 55 -2.31 -12.30 7.86
N GLY A 56 -1.80 -12.66 6.69
CA GLY A 56 -1.23 -11.75 5.71
C GLY A 56 -2.00 -11.75 4.38
N TYR A 57 -1.93 -10.63 3.67
CA TYR A 57 -2.61 -10.39 2.40
C TYR A 57 -1.67 -9.69 1.41
N ARG A 58 -1.71 -10.09 0.14
CA ARG A 58 -1.22 -9.31 -1.00
C ARG A 58 -2.24 -9.36 -2.14
N ILE A 59 -2.83 -8.22 -2.46
CA ILE A 59 -3.82 -8.05 -3.52
C ILE A 59 -3.17 -7.30 -4.68
N GLN A 60 -3.24 -7.89 -5.86
CA GLN A 60 -2.79 -7.32 -7.12
C GLN A 60 -4.04 -7.01 -7.93
N HIS A 61 -4.37 -5.72 -8.06
CA HIS A 61 -5.67 -5.29 -8.58
C HIS A 61 -5.71 -5.27 -10.09
N ASN A 62 -4.83 -4.47 -10.70
CA ASN A 62 -4.73 -4.36 -12.15
C ASN A 62 -3.31 -3.96 -12.56
N ASN A 63 -2.73 -4.60 -13.58
CA ASN A 63 -1.40 -4.26 -14.12
C ASN A 63 -1.41 -3.74 -15.57
N SER A 64 -2.55 -3.33 -16.12
CA SER A 64 -2.66 -2.94 -17.54
C SER A 64 -1.73 -1.78 -17.95
N ARG A 65 -1.26 -0.97 -16.99
CA ARG A 65 -0.36 0.18 -17.20
C ARG A 65 1.10 -0.08 -16.80
N GLY A 66 1.42 -1.27 -16.31
CA GLY A 66 2.74 -1.63 -15.80
C GLY A 66 2.67 -2.41 -14.49
N LEU A 67 3.81 -2.55 -13.82
CA LEU A 67 3.96 -3.39 -12.63
C LEU A 67 2.98 -3.01 -11.52
N TYR A 68 2.63 -3.96 -10.67
CA TYR A 68 1.80 -3.65 -9.52
C TYR A 68 2.58 -2.80 -8.51
N LYS A 69 1.90 -1.82 -7.88
CA LYS A 69 2.51 -0.93 -6.90
C LYS A 69 1.59 -0.74 -5.70
N GLY A 70 2.11 -0.97 -4.49
CA GLY A 70 1.25 -1.00 -3.31
C GLY A 70 1.93 -1.05 -1.96
N GLY A 71 1.48 -0.24 -1.00
CA GLY A 71 2.00 -0.25 0.38
C GLY A 71 1.67 -1.53 1.16
N LEU A 72 2.40 -1.76 2.26
CA LEU A 72 2.16 -2.81 3.25
C LEU A 72 1.66 -2.20 4.56
N ARG A 73 0.43 -2.53 4.97
CA ARG A 73 -0.19 -2.02 6.20
C ARG A 73 -0.14 -3.07 7.30
N TYR A 74 0.40 -2.72 8.47
CA TYR A 74 0.36 -3.60 9.64
C TYR A 74 -0.60 -3.00 10.66
N HIS A 75 -1.83 -3.50 10.74
CA HIS A 75 -2.85 -2.92 11.61
C HIS A 75 -3.83 -4.00 12.12
N PRO A 76 -4.35 -3.91 13.36
CA PRO A 76 -5.24 -4.94 13.91
C PRO A 76 -6.56 -5.09 13.16
N GLN A 77 -6.96 -4.07 12.39
CA GLN A 77 -8.21 -4.06 11.61
C GLN A 77 -8.03 -4.47 10.14
N VAL A 78 -6.79 -4.77 9.70
CA VAL A 78 -6.56 -5.23 8.33
C VAL A 78 -7.42 -6.46 8.07
N ASN A 79 -8.19 -6.42 6.98
CA ASN A 79 -9.01 -7.50 6.48
C ASN A 79 -8.99 -7.49 4.93
N LEU A 80 -9.44 -8.58 4.32
CA LEU A 80 -9.38 -8.78 2.88
C LEU A 80 -10.02 -7.64 2.07
N ASP A 81 -11.22 -7.20 2.44
CA ASP A 81 -11.98 -6.20 1.70
C ASP A 81 -11.31 -4.81 1.76
N GLU A 82 -10.77 -4.45 2.93
CA GLU A 82 -9.97 -3.23 3.07
C GLU A 82 -8.75 -3.26 2.14
N VAL A 83 -8.01 -4.38 2.08
CA VAL A 83 -6.81 -4.48 1.22
C VAL A 83 -7.19 -4.45 -0.26
N LYS A 84 -8.32 -5.07 -0.66
CA LYS A 84 -8.85 -4.99 -2.03
C LYS A 84 -9.18 -3.55 -2.42
N ALA A 85 -9.93 -2.83 -1.59
CA ALA A 85 -10.28 -1.43 -1.83
C ALA A 85 -9.03 -0.54 -1.96
N LEU A 86 -8.04 -0.74 -1.09
CA LEU A 86 -6.78 0.00 -1.14
C LEU A 86 -5.95 -0.33 -2.40
N ALA A 87 -5.98 -1.58 -2.89
CA ALA A 87 -5.31 -1.97 -4.13
C ALA A 87 -6.01 -1.38 -5.37
N PHE A 88 -7.34 -1.33 -5.36
CA PHE A 88 -8.15 -0.60 -6.34
C PHE A 88 -7.71 0.86 -6.40
N TRP A 89 -7.70 1.58 -5.27
CA TRP A 89 -7.29 2.99 -5.26
C TRP A 89 -5.84 3.21 -5.69
N MET A 90 -4.95 2.23 -5.47
CA MET A 90 -3.58 2.32 -6.00
C MET A 90 -3.55 2.28 -7.53
N THR A 91 -4.44 1.51 -8.18
CA THR A 91 -4.57 1.48 -9.65
C THR A 91 -4.93 2.86 -10.19
N PHE A 92 -6.00 3.45 -9.65
CA PHE A 92 -6.47 4.76 -10.10
C PHE A 92 -5.51 5.88 -9.74
N LYS A 93 -4.88 5.83 -8.56
CA LYS A 93 -3.87 6.81 -8.17
C LYS A 93 -2.69 6.83 -9.13
N CYS A 94 -2.17 5.67 -9.52
CA CYS A 94 -1.07 5.59 -10.49
C CYS A 94 -1.51 6.08 -11.87
N ALA A 95 -2.71 5.72 -12.32
CA ALA A 95 -3.26 6.19 -13.59
C ALA A 95 -3.46 7.72 -13.62
N VAL A 96 -4.06 8.31 -12.58
CA VAL A 96 -4.28 9.76 -12.46
C VAL A 96 -2.96 10.53 -12.40
N ALA A 97 -1.96 10.00 -11.70
CA ALA A 97 -0.63 10.60 -11.63
C ALA A 97 0.23 10.32 -12.89
N ASN A 98 -0.32 9.60 -13.89
CA ASN A 98 0.36 9.14 -15.09
C ASN A 98 1.70 8.41 -14.82
N ILE A 99 1.71 7.58 -13.78
CA ILE A 99 2.84 6.70 -13.43
C ILE A 99 2.61 5.34 -14.12
N PRO A 100 3.64 4.71 -14.73
CA PRO A 100 3.50 3.44 -15.45
C PRO A 100 3.44 2.25 -14.49
N PHE A 101 2.46 2.28 -13.58
CA PHE A 101 2.18 1.22 -12.63
C PHE A 101 0.68 0.93 -12.58
N GLY A 102 0.40 -0.32 -12.28
CA GLY A 102 -0.87 -0.81 -11.80
C GLY A 102 -1.10 -0.50 -10.31
N GLY A 103 -2.03 -1.24 -9.72
CA GLY A 103 -2.34 -1.14 -8.29
C GLY A 103 -2.19 -2.45 -7.55
N ALA A 104 -1.54 -2.41 -6.41
CA ALA A 104 -1.56 -3.49 -5.43
C ALA A 104 -1.71 -2.93 -4.02
N LYS A 105 -1.96 -3.81 -3.06
CA LYS A 105 -1.83 -3.51 -1.64
C LYS A 105 -1.55 -4.79 -0.88
N GLY A 106 -0.79 -4.70 0.21
CA GLY A 106 -0.67 -5.79 1.14
C GLY A 106 -0.88 -5.32 2.57
N GLY A 107 -1.02 -6.29 3.46
CA GLY A 107 -1.10 -6.01 4.88
C GLY A 107 -1.08 -7.26 5.73
N ILE A 108 -0.90 -7.06 7.02
CA ILE A 108 -0.94 -8.11 8.04
C ILE A 108 -1.90 -7.64 9.13
N THR A 109 -2.78 -8.53 9.57
CA THR A 109 -3.67 -8.30 10.72
C THR A 109 -2.85 -8.44 12.01
N VAL A 110 -2.27 -7.33 12.46
CA VAL A 110 -1.37 -7.29 13.62
C VAL A 110 -1.38 -5.90 14.28
N ASN A 111 -1.21 -5.85 15.60
CA ASN A 111 -0.86 -4.60 16.30
C ASN A 111 0.66 -4.54 16.52
N PRO A 112 1.42 -3.75 15.74
CA PRO A 112 2.88 -3.70 15.87
C PRO A 112 3.36 -3.16 17.22
N LYS A 113 2.49 -2.43 17.95
CA LYS A 113 2.82 -1.88 19.27
C LYS A 113 2.90 -2.94 20.36
N GLU A 114 2.37 -4.13 20.10
CA GLU A 114 2.43 -5.30 20.99
C GLU A 114 3.59 -6.24 20.65
N LEU A 115 4.37 -5.92 19.62
CA LEU A 115 5.51 -6.73 19.20
C LEU A 115 6.82 -6.08 19.62
N SER A 116 7.77 -6.90 20.01
CA SER A 116 9.16 -6.44 20.08
C SER A 116 9.68 -6.15 18.66
N THR A 117 10.77 -5.38 18.56
CA THR A 117 11.43 -5.12 17.28
C THR A 117 11.83 -6.42 16.59
N SER A 118 12.28 -7.42 17.35
CA SER A 118 12.71 -8.71 16.82
C SER A 118 11.54 -9.56 16.33
N GLU A 119 10.39 -9.52 17.02
CA GLU A 119 9.17 -10.19 16.59
C GLU A 119 8.62 -9.56 15.30
N LEU A 120 8.65 -8.22 15.21
CA LEU A 120 8.25 -7.50 14.02
C LEU A 120 9.15 -7.81 12.82
N GLU A 121 10.46 -7.92 13.03
CA GLU A 121 11.41 -8.36 12.01
C GLU A 121 11.07 -9.78 11.54
N ARG A 122 10.93 -10.75 12.46
CA ARG A 122 10.59 -12.13 12.10
C ARG A 122 9.29 -12.21 11.32
N LEU A 123 8.26 -11.49 11.75
CA LEU A 123 6.98 -11.40 11.04
C LEU A 123 7.15 -10.84 9.62
N THR A 124 7.92 -9.76 9.47
CA THR A 124 8.19 -9.14 8.17
C THR A 124 8.90 -10.11 7.22
N ARG A 125 9.89 -10.86 7.73
CA ARG A 125 10.64 -11.86 6.95
C ARG A 125 9.77 -13.03 6.53
N VAL A 126 9.01 -13.62 7.45
CA VAL A 126 8.06 -14.69 7.13
C VAL A 126 7.05 -14.21 6.10
N PHE A 127 6.54 -12.99 6.21
CA PHE A 127 5.63 -12.42 5.21
C PHE A 127 6.29 -12.24 3.84
N ALA A 128 7.49 -11.67 3.78
CA ALA A 128 8.24 -11.49 2.54
C ALA A 128 8.48 -12.82 1.83
N ALA A 129 8.86 -13.86 2.58
CA ALA A 129 9.05 -15.21 2.05
C ALA A 129 7.76 -15.79 1.44
N ASN A 130 6.63 -15.66 2.15
CA ASN A 130 5.35 -16.23 1.74
C ASN A 130 4.72 -15.55 0.53
N ILE A 131 5.13 -14.32 0.18
CA ILE A 131 4.64 -13.62 -1.02
C ILE A 131 5.71 -13.46 -2.11
N SER A 132 6.89 -14.06 -1.91
CA SER A 132 8.07 -13.86 -2.76
C SER A 132 7.85 -14.24 -4.23
N GLU A 133 6.98 -15.22 -4.52
CA GLU A 133 6.69 -15.66 -5.90
C GLU A 133 5.89 -14.64 -6.72
N VAL A 134 5.07 -13.82 -6.04
CA VAL A 134 4.19 -12.84 -6.69
C VAL A 134 4.73 -11.42 -6.64
N VAL A 135 5.77 -11.19 -5.82
CA VAL A 135 6.43 -9.89 -5.62
C VAL A 135 7.77 -9.88 -6.36
N GLY A 136 8.20 -8.70 -6.81
CA GLY A 136 9.45 -8.56 -7.55
C GLY A 136 9.64 -7.17 -8.10
N ASP A 137 10.90 -6.79 -8.33
CA ASP A 137 11.28 -5.55 -9.00
C ASP A 137 10.69 -5.40 -10.40
N GLU A 138 10.44 -6.51 -11.10
CA GLU A 138 9.79 -6.57 -12.41
C GLU A 138 8.34 -7.10 -12.38
N LYS A 139 7.70 -7.14 -11.21
CA LYS A 139 6.34 -7.71 -11.06
C LYS A 139 5.42 -6.86 -10.21
N ASP A 140 5.75 -6.72 -8.94
CA ASP A 140 4.94 -6.06 -7.92
C ASP A 140 5.86 -5.49 -6.85
N VAL A 141 5.80 -4.19 -6.62
CA VAL A 141 6.77 -3.45 -5.81
C VAL A 141 6.11 -2.87 -4.55
N PRO A 142 6.31 -3.48 -3.36
CA PRO A 142 5.81 -2.94 -2.11
C PRO A 142 6.36 -1.56 -1.69
N ALA A 143 5.73 -0.99 -0.67
CA ALA A 143 6.10 0.29 -0.05
C ALA A 143 5.64 0.34 1.41
N PRO A 144 6.06 1.35 2.19
CA PRO A 144 5.45 1.64 3.49
C PRO A 144 3.97 2.03 3.37
N ASP A 145 3.24 1.78 4.44
CA ASP A 145 1.90 2.26 4.76
C ASP A 145 1.75 2.39 6.29
N VAL A 146 0.53 2.38 6.83
CA VAL A 146 0.28 2.50 8.28
C VAL A 146 1.07 1.45 9.06
N TYR A 147 1.85 1.95 10.02
CA TYR A 147 2.76 1.22 10.91
C TYR A 147 3.83 0.34 10.21
N THR A 148 4.16 0.65 8.96
CA THR A 148 5.39 0.19 8.33
C THR A 148 6.24 1.39 7.92
N ASN A 149 7.55 1.20 7.80
CA ASN A 149 8.52 2.29 7.69
C ASN A 149 9.75 1.80 6.90
N PRO A 150 10.80 2.64 6.73
CA PRO A 150 12.01 2.22 6.03
C PRO A 150 12.68 0.98 6.61
N GLN A 151 12.64 0.76 7.93
CA GLN A 151 13.20 -0.44 8.54
C GLN A 151 12.46 -1.71 8.10
N VAL A 152 11.12 -1.68 8.06
CA VAL A 152 10.31 -2.80 7.54
C VAL A 152 10.65 -3.08 6.08
N MET A 153 10.85 -2.04 5.27
CA MET A 153 11.27 -2.22 3.87
C MET A 153 12.68 -2.80 3.75
N ALA A 154 13.59 -2.45 4.66
CA ALA A 154 14.94 -3.01 4.69
C ALA A 154 14.90 -4.53 4.97
N TRP A 155 14.16 -4.96 6.00
CA TRP A 155 13.98 -6.39 6.30
C TRP A 155 13.31 -7.15 5.15
N PHE A 156 12.31 -6.55 4.51
CA PHE A 156 11.64 -7.16 3.36
C PHE A 156 12.61 -7.36 2.19
N MET A 157 13.37 -6.31 1.83
CA MET A 157 14.34 -6.37 0.73
C MET A 157 15.43 -7.42 1.02
N ASP A 158 15.94 -7.46 2.25
CA ASP A 158 16.96 -8.40 2.68
C ASP A 158 16.48 -9.85 2.57
N GLU A 159 15.29 -10.17 3.09
CA GLU A 159 14.74 -11.52 3.00
C GLU A 159 14.45 -11.94 1.55
N TYR A 160 13.88 -11.03 0.75
CA TYR A 160 13.63 -11.30 -0.66
C TYR A 160 14.94 -11.58 -1.42
N SER A 161 15.97 -10.76 -1.20
CA SER A 161 17.28 -10.90 -1.84
C SER A 161 17.95 -12.22 -1.46
N LYS A 162 17.85 -12.61 -0.18
CA LYS A 162 18.35 -13.89 0.34
C LYS A 162 17.67 -15.08 -0.35
N ILE A 163 16.35 -15.06 -0.48
CA ILE A 163 15.57 -16.15 -1.11
C ILE A 163 15.95 -16.32 -2.58
N HIS A 164 16.16 -15.21 -3.29
CA HIS A 164 16.46 -15.23 -4.73
C HIS A 164 17.96 -15.26 -5.04
N GLY A 165 18.83 -15.28 -4.03
CA GLY A 165 20.28 -15.41 -4.19
C GLY A 165 20.99 -14.23 -4.86
N HIS A 166 20.37 -13.05 -4.92
CA HIS A 166 20.96 -11.85 -5.51
C HIS A 166 20.42 -10.58 -4.85
N TYR A 167 21.17 -9.48 -4.94
CA TYR A 167 20.77 -8.19 -4.37
C TYR A 167 19.65 -7.55 -5.22
N SER A 168 18.44 -7.42 -4.66
CA SER A 168 17.25 -6.91 -5.37
C SER A 168 16.72 -5.60 -4.75
N PRO A 169 17.43 -4.46 -4.87
CA PRO A 169 16.99 -3.20 -4.25
C PRO A 169 15.67 -2.68 -4.84
N GLY A 170 15.31 -3.07 -6.07
CA GLY A 170 14.09 -2.64 -6.74
C GLY A 170 12.81 -3.26 -6.18
N VAL A 171 12.91 -4.35 -5.40
CA VAL A 171 11.73 -5.10 -4.94
C VAL A 171 10.80 -4.28 -4.04
N VAL A 172 11.33 -3.30 -3.31
CA VAL A 172 10.53 -2.38 -2.48
C VAL A 172 11.02 -0.94 -2.58
N THR A 173 10.08 -0.02 -2.40
CA THR A 173 10.36 1.44 -2.31
C THR A 173 10.24 1.92 -0.87
N GLY A 174 10.78 3.12 -0.56
CA GLY A 174 10.72 3.66 0.80
C GLY A 174 11.74 3.06 1.77
N LYS A 175 12.84 2.54 1.21
CA LYS A 175 14.01 2.05 1.94
C LYS A 175 14.83 3.20 2.55
N PRO A 176 15.69 2.94 3.55
CA PRO A 176 16.72 3.86 4.00
C PRO A 176 17.67 4.25 2.86
N LEU A 177 18.24 5.45 2.94
CA LEU A 177 19.14 5.99 1.90
C LEU A 177 20.34 5.07 1.64
N VAL A 178 20.92 4.52 2.71
CA VAL A 178 22.12 3.66 2.67
C VAL A 178 21.92 2.35 1.90
N ILE A 179 20.68 1.95 1.61
CA ILE A 179 20.36 0.75 0.81
C ILE A 179 19.50 1.06 -0.43
N GLY A 180 19.67 2.26 -1.01
CA GLY A 180 18.97 2.65 -2.25
C GLY A 180 17.59 3.27 -2.01
N GLY A 181 17.42 3.97 -0.88
CA GLY A 181 16.31 4.90 -0.65
C GLY A 181 16.41 6.14 -1.53
N SER A 182 15.33 6.90 -1.63
CA SER A 182 15.28 8.16 -2.38
C SER A 182 15.12 9.35 -1.43
N LEU A 183 15.83 10.45 -1.72
CA LEU A 183 15.70 11.70 -0.98
C LEU A 183 14.30 12.30 -1.16
N GLY A 184 13.76 12.90 -0.10
CA GLY A 184 12.43 13.53 -0.10
C GLY A 184 11.25 12.54 -0.06
N ARG A 185 11.52 11.23 0.02
CA ARG A 185 10.49 10.17 0.14
C ARG A 185 9.60 10.35 1.37
N ASP A 186 10.19 10.79 2.47
CA ASP A 186 9.57 10.99 3.78
C ASP A 186 8.47 12.06 3.76
N ILE A 187 8.71 13.17 3.06
CA ILE A 187 7.77 14.30 2.97
C ILE A 187 6.92 14.31 1.70
N ALA A 188 7.13 13.38 0.78
CA ALA A 188 6.53 13.40 -0.56
C ALA A 188 5.00 13.49 -0.54
N THR A 189 4.34 12.72 0.34
CA THR A 189 2.87 12.69 0.41
C THR A 189 2.31 14.00 0.95
N ALA A 190 2.84 14.48 2.08
CA ALA A 190 2.41 15.75 2.69
C ALA A 190 2.66 16.94 1.75
N ARG A 191 3.82 16.97 1.09
CA ARG A 191 4.17 17.99 0.09
C ARG A 191 3.22 17.97 -1.11
N GLY A 192 2.82 16.79 -1.57
CA GLY A 192 1.79 16.64 -2.61
C GLY A 192 0.44 17.23 -2.19
N GLY A 193 0.02 16.99 -0.94
CA GLY A 193 -1.19 17.60 -0.38
C GLY A 193 -1.11 19.13 -0.34
N ALA A 194 0.03 19.69 0.06
CA ALA A 194 0.27 21.13 0.05
C ALA A 194 0.20 21.73 -1.37
N TYR A 195 0.74 21.03 -2.38
CA TYR A 195 0.63 21.47 -3.77
C TYR A 195 -0.82 21.48 -4.27
N ILE A 196 -1.60 20.44 -3.95
CA ILE A 196 -3.02 20.39 -4.32
C ILE A 196 -3.81 21.50 -3.61
N LEU A 197 -3.52 21.77 -2.32
CA LEU A 197 -4.15 22.87 -1.59
C LEU A 197 -3.84 24.23 -2.23
N ASN A 198 -2.59 24.48 -2.60
CA ASN A 198 -2.21 25.72 -3.29
C ASN A 198 -2.95 25.88 -4.62
N GLU A 199 -3.06 24.80 -5.40
CA GLU A 199 -3.79 24.83 -6.67
C GLU A 199 -5.30 25.08 -6.46
N LEU A 200 -5.89 24.50 -5.41
CA LEU A 200 -7.28 24.73 -5.04
C LEU A 200 -7.53 26.19 -4.63
N LEU A 201 -6.62 26.78 -3.85
CA LEU A 201 -6.69 28.19 -3.47
C LEU A 201 -6.65 29.11 -4.69
N ASN A 202 -5.74 28.84 -5.64
CA ASN A 202 -5.67 29.57 -6.90
C ASN A 202 -6.98 29.44 -7.70
N LYS A 203 -7.50 28.21 -7.86
CA LYS A 203 -8.74 27.94 -8.61
C LYS A 203 -9.98 28.58 -7.98
N THR A 204 -9.97 28.80 -6.66
CA THR A 204 -11.07 29.40 -5.91
C THR A 204 -10.83 30.89 -5.59
N ASN A 205 -9.77 31.50 -6.12
CA ASN A 205 -9.38 32.89 -5.87
C ASN A 205 -9.28 33.24 -4.37
N ARG A 206 -8.75 32.32 -3.56
CA ARG A 206 -8.50 32.52 -2.11
C ARG A 206 -7.01 32.58 -1.82
N LYS A 207 -6.63 33.32 -0.78
CA LYS A 207 -5.24 33.35 -0.30
C LYS A 207 -5.06 32.46 0.92
N ALA A 208 -3.84 31.98 1.14
CA ALA A 208 -3.51 31.10 2.26
C ALA A 208 -3.80 31.75 3.64
N ASN A 209 -3.66 33.07 3.75
CA ASN A 209 -3.96 33.82 4.99
C ASN A 209 -5.46 34.07 5.22
N GLU A 210 -6.33 33.68 4.29
CA GLU A 210 -7.79 33.84 4.38
C GLU A 210 -8.50 32.54 4.78
N VAL A 211 -7.76 31.43 4.91
CA VAL A 211 -8.31 30.10 5.16
C VAL A 211 -7.77 29.48 6.44
N THR A 212 -8.61 28.70 7.12
CA THR A 212 -8.23 27.90 8.28
C THR A 212 -8.13 26.44 7.87
N VAL A 213 -7.11 25.73 8.36
CA VAL A 213 -6.89 24.31 8.04
C VAL A 213 -7.08 23.46 9.30
N ALA A 214 -7.86 22.40 9.20
CA ALA A 214 -7.95 21.35 10.21
C ALA A 214 -7.22 20.09 9.72
N ILE A 215 -6.33 19.54 10.53
CA ILE A 215 -5.54 18.34 10.21
C ILE A 215 -6.00 17.20 11.14
N GLN A 216 -6.42 16.08 10.55
CA GLN A 216 -6.80 14.87 11.30
C GLN A 216 -5.73 13.79 11.09
N GLY A 217 -5.09 13.39 12.19
CA GLY A 217 -3.91 12.50 12.17
C GLY A 217 -2.62 13.31 12.04
N PHE A 218 -1.56 12.87 12.75
CA PHE A 218 -0.28 13.59 12.80
C PHE A 218 0.89 12.60 12.64
N GLY A 219 0.77 11.76 11.62
CA GLY A 219 1.76 10.75 11.24
C GLY A 219 2.68 11.26 10.14
N ASN A 220 3.08 10.38 9.22
CA ASN A 220 3.94 10.74 8.09
C ASN A 220 3.27 11.63 7.01
N VAL A 221 1.95 11.79 7.06
CA VAL A 221 1.16 12.60 6.11
C VAL A 221 0.56 13.78 6.85
#